data_AF-A0ABD0PNP6-F1
#
_entry.id   AF-A0ABD0PNP6-F1
#
_cell.length_a   1.000
_cell.length_b   1.000
_cell.length_c   1.000
_cell.angle_alpha   90.00
_cell.angle_beta   90.00
_cell.angle_gamma   90.00
#
_symmetry.space_group_name_H-M   'P 1'
#
loop_
_entity.id
_entity.type
_entity.pdbx_description
1 polymer ?
#
loop_
_entity_poly.entity_id
_entity_poly.type
_entity_poly.pdbx_seq_one_letter_code
_entity_poly.pdbx_strand_id
1 'polypeptide(L)'
;MAETRVSQDDFTCAVCLDLLKDPVAIPCGHSYCKSCITSHWNQEDQMRVYSCPQCRQTFSPRPALARNTMLTEVVEKLKKTKLPADCYAGAGDVQCDVCTGRKYKVVKSCLVCLNSYCQNHLEQHESFFKGKRHNLTDATGRLQEMICQKHEKILEVFCLTDQKCICVLCTIIEHKNHDIVSAEEQRTEKQ
;
A
#
# COMPACT_ATOMS: atom_id res chain seq x y z
N MET A 1 -22.54 -12.48 0.65
CA MET A 1 -21.57 -13.58 0.74
C MET A 1 -20.38 -13.03 1.52
N ALA A 2 -19.99 -13.65 2.63
CA ALA A 2 -18.87 -13.18 3.44
C ALA A 2 -17.57 -13.45 2.68
N GLU A 3 -16.82 -12.40 2.37
CA GLU A 3 -15.51 -12.52 1.73
C GLU A 3 -14.49 -12.98 2.78
N THR A 4 -14.06 -14.24 2.70
CA THR A 4 -12.94 -14.73 3.52
C THR A 4 -11.67 -14.00 3.09
N ARG A 5 -11.19 -13.09 3.95
CA ARG A 5 -9.92 -12.39 3.74
C ARG A 5 -8.78 -13.38 3.91
N VAL A 6 -8.18 -13.77 2.79
CA VAL A 6 -6.95 -14.57 2.73
C VAL A 6 -5.79 -13.72 3.25
N SER A 7 -5.17 -14.15 4.35
CA SER A 7 -4.07 -13.45 5.00
C SER A 7 -2.73 -14.04 4.56
N GLN A 8 -1.66 -13.26 4.66
CA GLN A 8 -0.33 -13.75 4.30
C GLN A 8 0.17 -14.87 5.21
N ASP A 9 -0.32 -14.89 6.46
CA ASP A 9 -0.01 -15.93 7.44
C ASP A 9 -0.44 -17.32 6.96
N ASP A 10 -1.51 -17.39 6.16
CA ASP A 10 -2.04 -18.63 5.56
C ASP A 10 -1.06 -19.31 4.57
N PHE A 11 0.00 -18.60 4.14
CA PHE A 11 1.02 -19.10 3.20
C PHE A 11 2.42 -19.16 3.82
N THR A 12 2.50 -19.28 5.14
CA THR A 12 3.77 -19.39 5.86
C THR A 12 4.22 -20.85 5.93
N CYS A 13 5.49 -21.10 5.65
CA CYS A 13 6.10 -22.40 5.79
C CYS A 13 6.34 -22.71 7.28
N ALA A 14 5.78 -23.80 7.80
CA ALA A 14 5.94 -24.18 9.21
C ALA A 14 7.37 -24.61 9.61
N VAL A 15 8.29 -24.77 8.65
CA VAL A 15 9.69 -25.15 8.92
C VAL A 15 10.59 -23.93 9.06
N CYS A 16 10.57 -23.01 8.10
CA CYS A 16 11.40 -21.80 8.14
C CYS A 16 10.67 -20.57 8.68
N LEU A 17 9.36 -20.67 8.94
CA LEU A 17 8.50 -19.59 9.44
C LEU A 17 8.44 -18.36 8.51
N ASP A 18 8.79 -18.56 7.24
CA ASP A 18 8.73 -17.55 6.19
C ASP A 18 7.65 -17.88 5.16
N LEU A 19 7.24 -16.87 4.39
CA LEU A 19 6.39 -17.04 3.22
C LEU A 19 6.96 -18.11 2.27
N LEU A 20 6.09 -19.00 1.79
CA LEU A 20 6.47 -20.14 0.94
C LEU A 20 7.32 -19.73 -0.28
N LYS A 21 8.47 -20.39 -0.46
CA LYS A 21 9.39 -20.27 -1.60
C LYS A 21 9.40 -21.59 -2.36
N ASP A 22 9.01 -21.56 -3.63
CA ASP A 22 8.75 -22.76 -4.44
C ASP A 22 7.90 -23.79 -3.68
N PRO A 23 6.64 -23.43 -3.35
CA PRO A 23 5.77 -24.28 -2.53
C PRO A 23 5.58 -25.66 -3.16
N VAL A 24 5.63 -26.68 -2.32
CA VAL A 24 5.26 -28.06 -2.64
C VAL A 24 4.20 -28.52 -1.65
N ALA A 25 3.22 -29.28 -2.12
CA ALA A 25 2.24 -29.93 -1.27
C ALA A 25 2.60 -31.42 -1.15
N ILE A 26 2.61 -31.94 0.07
CA ILE A 26 2.83 -33.37 0.34
C ILE A 26 1.48 -34.11 0.46
N PRO A 27 1.43 -35.45 0.42
CA PRO A 27 0.16 -36.19 0.33
C PRO A 27 -0.84 -35.94 1.46
N CYS A 28 -0.39 -35.48 2.63
CA CYS A 28 -1.29 -35.08 3.72
C CYS A 28 -1.92 -33.69 3.56
N GLY A 29 -1.66 -32.99 2.44
CA GLY A 29 -2.21 -31.66 2.13
C GLY A 29 -1.40 -30.46 2.68
N HIS A 30 -0.44 -30.68 3.57
CA HIS A 30 0.42 -29.62 4.08
C HIS A 30 1.41 -29.14 3.01
N SER A 31 1.75 -27.85 3.06
CA SER A 31 2.60 -27.19 2.08
C SER A 31 3.84 -26.57 2.72
N TYR A 32 4.98 -26.72 2.05
CA TYR A 32 6.28 -26.25 2.52
C TYR A 32 7.10 -25.66 1.39
N CYS A 33 8.15 -24.91 1.72
CA CYS A 33 9.19 -24.60 0.74
C CYS A 33 9.84 -25.91 0.29
N LYS A 34 10.08 -26.07 -1.02
CA LYS A 34 10.69 -27.28 -1.56
C LYS A 34 12.00 -27.64 -0.84
N SER A 35 12.85 -26.65 -0.58
CA SER A 35 14.12 -26.83 0.15
C SER A 35 13.89 -27.31 1.58
N CYS A 36 12.97 -26.69 2.32
CA CYS A 36 12.70 -27.01 3.72
C CYS A 36 12.27 -28.46 3.93
N ILE A 37 11.28 -28.94 3.17
CA ILE A 37 10.82 -30.34 3.31
C ILE A 37 11.87 -31.33 2.80
N THR A 38 12.64 -30.95 1.76
CA THR A 38 13.75 -31.78 1.27
C THR A 38 14.82 -31.95 2.35
N SER A 39 15.23 -30.87 3.00
CA SER A 39 16.21 -30.89 4.08
C SER A 39 15.73 -31.69 5.29
N HIS A 40 14.45 -31.57 5.66
CA HIS A 40 13.85 -32.36 6.74
C HIS A 40 13.94 -33.87 6.44
N TRP A 41 13.47 -34.30 5.27
CA TRP A 41 13.52 -35.71 4.88
C TRP A 41 14.94 -36.25 4.66
N ASN A 42 15.89 -35.42 4.27
CA ASN A 42 17.28 -35.84 4.16
C ASN A 42 17.90 -36.21 5.52
N GLN A 43 17.40 -35.65 6.63
CA GLN A 43 17.83 -36.03 7.98
C GLN A 43 17.26 -37.41 8.38
N GLU A 44 16.10 -37.79 7.84
CA GLU A 44 15.40 -39.05 8.13
C GLU A 44 15.77 -40.20 7.16
N ASP A 45 16.64 -39.97 6.18
CA ASP A 45 16.91 -40.90 5.08
C ASP A 45 17.40 -42.29 5.55
N GLN A 46 18.17 -42.32 6.66
CA GLN A 46 18.64 -43.58 7.26
C GLN A 46 17.49 -44.46 7.76
N MET A 47 16.40 -43.87 8.24
CA MET A 47 15.24 -44.59 8.77
C MET A 47 14.29 -45.08 7.66
N ARG A 48 14.46 -44.57 6.42
CA ARG A 48 13.59 -44.84 5.24
C ARG A 48 12.09 -44.57 5.46
N VAL A 49 11.76 -43.86 6.53
CA VAL A 49 10.40 -43.43 6.88
C VAL A 49 10.44 -41.92 7.00
N TYR A 50 9.59 -41.25 6.23
CA TYR A 50 9.61 -39.80 6.08
C TYR A 50 8.38 -39.20 6.74
N SER A 51 8.54 -38.19 7.58
CA SER A 51 7.40 -37.64 8.33
C SER A 51 7.01 -36.23 7.86
N CYS A 52 5.74 -35.89 8.07
CA CYS A 52 5.26 -34.52 7.91
C CYS A 52 5.63 -33.68 9.14
N PRO A 53 6.33 -32.54 9.00
CA PRO A 53 6.68 -31.67 10.12
C PRO A 53 5.48 -31.21 10.99
N GLN A 54 4.31 -31.03 10.39
CA GLN A 54 3.12 -30.49 11.07
C GLN A 54 2.25 -31.58 11.70
N CYS A 55 1.82 -32.59 10.93
CA CYS A 55 0.88 -33.61 11.41
C CYS A 55 1.52 -34.97 11.75
N ARG A 56 2.84 -35.11 11.52
CA ARG A 56 3.62 -36.33 11.78
C ARG A 56 3.17 -37.57 11.01
N GLN A 57 2.29 -37.42 10.01
CA GLN A 57 1.95 -38.50 9.10
C GLN A 57 3.22 -39.00 8.39
N THR A 58 3.39 -40.32 8.36
CA THR A 58 4.57 -40.98 7.80
C THR A 58 4.34 -41.47 6.38
N PHE A 59 5.41 -41.50 5.57
CA PHE A 59 5.38 -41.94 4.19
C PHE A 59 6.56 -42.88 3.90
N SER A 60 6.25 -43.97 3.18
CA SER A 60 7.23 -44.92 2.65
C SER A 60 6.64 -45.56 1.39
N PRO A 61 7.22 -45.36 0.19
CA PRO A 61 8.49 -44.70 -0.11
C PRO A 61 8.44 -43.16 0.02
N ARG A 62 9.60 -42.49 -0.14
CA ARG A 62 9.71 -41.03 -0.13
C ARG A 62 8.78 -40.41 -1.19
N PRO A 63 7.87 -39.49 -0.83
CA PRO A 63 7.01 -38.85 -1.81
C PRO A 63 7.80 -38.00 -2.81
N ALA A 64 7.38 -38.03 -4.08
CA ALA A 64 7.92 -37.13 -5.10
C ALA A 64 7.42 -35.70 -4.86
N LEU A 65 8.34 -34.72 -4.91
CA LEU A 65 8.02 -33.32 -4.69
C LEU A 65 7.91 -32.57 -6.02
N ALA A 66 6.68 -32.23 -6.40
CA ALA A 66 6.39 -31.36 -7.53
C ALA A 66 6.02 -29.95 -7.04
N ARG A 67 6.49 -28.92 -7.77
CA ARG A 67 6.14 -27.53 -7.49
C ARG A 67 4.63 -27.34 -7.65
N ASN A 68 4.00 -26.72 -6.65
CA ASN A 68 2.60 -26.31 -6.73
C ASN A 68 2.52 -24.94 -7.42
N THR A 69 2.15 -24.95 -8.71
CA THR A 69 2.04 -23.74 -9.54
C THR A 69 0.96 -22.79 -9.05
N MET A 70 -0.16 -23.31 -8.54
CA MET A 70 -1.26 -22.51 -8.00
C MET A 70 -0.83 -21.75 -6.74
N LEU A 71 -0.25 -22.45 -5.76
CA LEU A 71 0.28 -21.81 -4.55
C LEU A 71 1.39 -20.80 -4.88
N THR A 72 2.24 -21.12 -5.86
CA THR A 72 3.25 -20.18 -6.35
C THR A 72 2.57 -18.90 -6.85
N GLU A 73 1.57 -19.00 -7.73
CA GLU A 73 0.91 -17.83 -8.30
C GLU A 73 0.22 -16.98 -7.23
N VAL A 74 -0.48 -17.61 -6.28
CA VAL A 74 -1.15 -16.91 -5.18
C VAL A 74 -0.14 -16.19 -4.27
N VAL A 75 0.96 -16.85 -3.91
CA VAL A 75 2.03 -16.25 -3.11
C VAL A 75 2.68 -15.07 -3.84
N GLU A 76 2.94 -15.19 -5.15
CA GLU A 76 3.50 -14.10 -5.95
C GLU A 76 2.52 -12.93 -6.09
N LYS A 77 1.22 -13.21 -6.27
CA LYS A 77 0.18 -12.17 -6.25
C LYS A 77 0.13 -11.48 -4.89
N LEU A 78 0.17 -12.22 -3.78
CA LEU A 78 0.25 -11.65 -2.43
C LEU A 78 1.52 -10.82 -2.20
N LYS A 79 2.68 -11.26 -2.71
CA LYS A 79 3.92 -10.45 -2.68
C LYS A 79 3.81 -9.17 -3.47
N LYS A 80 3.06 -9.15 -4.58
CA LYS A 80 2.77 -7.93 -5.35
C LYS A 80 1.72 -7.06 -4.68
N THR A 81 0.78 -7.67 -3.94
CA THR A 81 -0.18 -6.96 -3.09
C THR A 81 0.46 -6.45 -1.79
N LYS A 82 1.66 -6.92 -1.42
CA LYS A 82 2.49 -6.22 -0.42
C LYS A 82 2.86 -4.85 -0.97
N LEU A 83 2.08 -3.85 -0.54
CA LEU A 83 2.68 -2.61 -0.08
C LEU A 83 3.81 -3.00 0.89
N PRO A 84 5.08 -2.70 0.56
CA PRO A 84 6.21 -3.07 1.41
C PRO A 84 5.97 -2.59 2.85
N ALA A 85 6.58 -3.26 3.83
CA ALA A 85 6.52 -2.87 5.24
C ALA A 85 6.95 -1.41 5.49
N ASP A 86 7.60 -0.76 4.50
CA ASP A 86 7.93 0.66 4.42
C ASP A 86 6.75 1.60 4.06
N CYS A 87 5.53 1.09 3.96
CA CYS A 87 4.36 1.90 3.59
C CYS A 87 3.59 2.45 4.80
N TYR A 88 3.95 2.10 6.03
CA TYR A 88 3.32 2.71 7.20
C TYR A 88 3.88 4.11 7.41
N ALA A 89 3.01 5.05 7.78
CA ALA A 89 3.48 6.39 8.11
C ALA A 89 4.26 6.35 9.44
N GLY A 90 5.55 6.66 9.38
CA GLY A 90 6.41 6.85 10.54
C GLY A 90 6.29 8.26 11.13
N ALA A 91 7.16 8.58 12.08
CA ALA A 91 7.24 9.92 12.64
C ALA A 91 7.70 10.91 11.55
N GLY A 92 6.84 11.90 11.24
CA GLY A 92 7.10 12.91 10.21
C GLY A 92 6.55 12.57 8.82
N ASP A 93 6.03 11.35 8.60
CA ASP A 93 5.35 11.02 7.35
C ASP A 93 3.90 11.54 7.34
N VAL A 94 3.45 12.00 6.17
CA VAL A 94 2.04 12.37 5.98
C VAL A 94 1.20 11.12 5.79
N GLN A 95 0.08 11.09 6.52
CA GLN A 95 -0.78 9.94 6.66
C GLN A 95 -1.95 9.99 5.67
N CYS A 96 -2.35 8.83 5.13
CA CYS A 96 -3.49 8.75 4.23
C CYS A 96 -4.81 9.04 4.96
N ASP A 97 -5.66 9.86 4.35
CA ASP A 97 -6.94 10.30 4.93
C ASP A 97 -8.02 9.23 4.90
N VAL A 98 -7.93 8.30 3.94
CA VAL A 98 -8.98 7.28 3.67
C VAL A 98 -8.77 6.01 4.52
N CYS A 99 -7.56 5.75 5.00
CA CYS A 99 -7.28 4.56 5.79
C CYS A 99 -8.10 4.53 7.10
N THR A 100 -8.86 3.45 7.30
CA THR A 100 -9.53 3.16 8.57
C THR A 100 -8.59 2.35 9.47
N GLY A 101 -8.23 2.91 10.63
CA GLY A 101 -7.28 2.29 11.56
C GLY A 101 -5.82 2.71 11.31
N ARG A 102 -4.92 1.73 11.12
CA ARG A 102 -3.49 2.00 10.94
C ARG A 102 -3.26 2.70 9.60
N LYS A 103 -2.70 3.93 9.65
CA LYS A 103 -2.53 4.77 8.46
C LYS A 103 -1.22 4.49 7.71
N TYR A 104 -1.31 4.55 6.40
CA TYR A 104 -0.19 4.36 5.48
C TYR A 104 0.36 5.70 5.01
N LYS A 105 1.63 5.72 4.61
CA LYS A 105 2.33 6.84 4.01
C LYS A 105 1.63 7.27 2.72
N VAL A 106 1.45 8.57 2.58
CA VAL A 106 0.87 9.19 1.38
C VAL A 106 1.89 9.16 0.25
N VAL A 107 1.42 8.87 -0.95
CA VAL A 107 2.21 8.96 -2.19
C VAL A 107 1.79 10.14 -3.05
N LYS A 108 0.48 10.46 -3.08
CA LYS A 108 -0.06 11.64 -3.78
C LYS A 108 -1.28 12.20 -3.08
N SER A 109 -1.53 13.48 -3.35
CA SER A 109 -2.70 14.21 -2.88
C SER A 109 -3.54 14.71 -4.05
N CYS A 110 -4.85 14.66 -3.93
CA CYS A 110 -5.77 15.18 -4.94
C CYS A 110 -6.27 16.57 -4.57
N LEU A 111 -6.02 17.54 -5.43
CA LEU A 111 -6.45 18.92 -5.25
C LEU A 111 -7.96 19.11 -5.40
N VAL A 112 -8.63 18.20 -6.10
CA VAL A 112 -10.10 18.26 -6.25
C VAL A 112 -10.79 17.65 -5.03
N CYS A 113 -10.33 16.49 -4.58
CA CYS A 113 -10.92 15.79 -3.43
C CYS A 113 -10.42 16.33 -2.08
N LEU A 114 -9.34 17.12 -2.08
CA LEU A 114 -8.66 17.60 -0.87
C LEU A 114 -8.27 16.47 0.09
N ASN A 115 -7.89 15.32 -0.47
CA ASN A 115 -7.49 14.13 0.26
C ASN A 115 -6.11 13.65 -0.20
N SER A 116 -5.35 13.13 0.75
CA SER A 116 -4.07 12.47 0.57
C SER A 116 -4.22 10.95 0.59
N TYR A 117 -3.65 10.29 -0.41
CA TYR A 117 -3.81 8.85 -0.65
C TYR A 117 -2.49 8.10 -0.50
N CYS A 118 -2.54 6.96 0.20
CA CYS A 118 -1.53 5.92 0.04
C CYS A 118 -1.69 5.24 -1.33
N GLN A 119 -0.70 4.47 -1.75
CA GLN A 119 -0.67 3.86 -3.08
C GLN A 119 -1.95 3.06 -3.40
N ASN A 120 -2.44 2.21 -2.48
CA ASN A 120 -3.67 1.45 -2.71
C ASN A 120 -4.91 2.33 -2.87
N HIS A 121 -5.08 3.35 -2.01
CA HIS A 121 -6.22 4.26 -2.13
C HIS A 121 -6.10 5.20 -3.34
N LEU A 122 -4.88 5.47 -3.81
CA LEU A 122 -4.65 6.21 -5.05
C LEU A 122 -5.09 5.37 -6.26
N GLU A 123 -4.70 4.10 -6.32
CA GLU A 123 -5.10 3.19 -7.41
C GLU A 123 -6.62 3.03 -7.45
N GLN A 124 -7.27 2.91 -6.28
CA GLN A 124 -8.73 2.90 -6.19
C GLN A 124 -9.32 4.22 -6.70
N HIS A 125 -8.82 5.36 -6.23
CA HIS A 125 -9.24 6.69 -6.68
C HIS A 125 -9.14 6.81 -8.21
N GLU A 126 -7.97 6.54 -8.80
CA GLU A 126 -7.76 6.59 -10.24
C GLU A 126 -8.69 5.63 -10.99
N SER A 127 -9.01 4.48 -10.39
CA SER A 127 -9.94 3.51 -10.98
C SER A 127 -11.39 4.00 -11.02
N PHE A 128 -11.85 4.70 -9.98
CA PHE A 128 -13.19 5.31 -9.93
C PHE A 128 -13.31 6.50 -10.89
N PHE A 129 -12.23 7.27 -11.05
CA PHE A 129 -12.20 8.49 -11.85
C PHE A 129 -11.59 8.33 -13.25
N LYS A 130 -11.56 7.10 -13.82
CA LYS A 130 -10.96 6.80 -15.14
C LYS A 130 -11.40 7.71 -16.31
N GLY A 131 -12.54 8.39 -16.20
CA GLY A 131 -13.05 9.35 -17.21
C GLY A 131 -12.91 10.84 -16.87
N LYS A 132 -12.53 11.20 -15.62
CA LYS A 132 -12.34 12.59 -15.16
C LYS A 132 -11.11 12.66 -14.28
N ARG A 133 -9.94 12.84 -14.90
CA ARG A 133 -8.68 12.94 -14.16
C ARG A 133 -8.73 14.14 -13.22
N HIS A 134 -8.63 13.88 -11.92
CA HIS A 134 -8.40 14.93 -10.95
C HIS A 134 -6.91 15.31 -10.94
N ASN A 135 -6.61 16.57 -10.62
CA ASN A 135 -5.23 17.02 -10.46
C ASN A 135 -4.62 16.39 -9.21
N LEU A 136 -3.49 15.69 -9.38
CA LEU A 136 -2.73 15.02 -8.34
C LEU A 136 -1.37 15.71 -8.17
N THR A 137 -0.97 15.92 -6.93
CA THR A 137 0.34 16.47 -6.55
C THR A 137 1.10 15.50 -5.65
N ASP A 138 2.43 15.59 -5.64
CA ASP A 138 3.30 14.70 -4.85
C ASP A 138 3.12 14.91 -3.34
N ALA A 139 3.43 13.85 -2.57
CA ALA A 139 3.35 13.82 -1.11
C ALA A 139 4.46 14.65 -0.42
N THR A 140 4.57 15.93 -0.75
CA THR A 140 5.45 16.87 -0.04
C THR A 140 4.97 17.20 1.37
N GLY A 141 3.79 16.70 1.76
CA GLY A 141 3.14 16.97 3.04
C GLY A 141 2.49 18.33 3.17
N ARG A 142 2.49 19.12 2.09
CA ARG A 142 2.02 20.52 2.09
C ARG A 142 0.56 20.69 1.69
N LEU A 143 -0.22 19.62 1.52
CA LEU A 143 -1.61 19.75 1.08
C LEU A 143 -2.43 20.62 2.06
N GLN A 144 -2.26 20.40 3.37
CA GLN A 144 -2.93 21.19 4.40
C GLN A 144 -2.52 22.67 4.36
N GLU A 145 -1.27 22.96 4.01
CA GLU A 145 -0.77 24.34 3.84
C GLU A 145 -1.31 25.01 2.57
N MET A 146 -1.83 24.23 1.62
CA MET A 146 -2.48 24.72 0.39
C MET A 146 -3.99 24.88 0.54
N ILE A 147 -4.55 24.64 1.73
CA ILE A 147 -5.99 24.74 2.00
C ILE A 147 -6.25 25.92 2.94
N CYS A 148 -7.18 26.78 2.54
CA CYS A 148 -7.70 27.85 3.38
C CYS A 148 -8.42 27.28 4.60
N GLN A 149 -7.90 27.56 5.79
CA GLN A 149 -8.47 27.09 7.06
C GLN A 149 -9.86 27.68 7.36
N LYS A 150 -10.23 28.82 6.76
CA LYS A 150 -11.55 29.44 6.96
C LYS A 150 -12.64 28.88 6.04
N HIS A 151 -12.25 28.46 4.84
CA HIS A 151 -13.20 28.15 3.76
C HIS A 151 -13.06 26.74 3.18
N GLU A 152 -12.03 25.98 3.61
CA GLU A 152 -11.73 24.63 3.13
C GLU A 152 -11.61 24.56 1.60
N LYS A 153 -11.05 25.62 1.00
CA LYS A 153 -10.77 25.75 -0.44
C LYS A 153 -9.28 25.95 -0.69
N ILE A 154 -8.82 25.60 -1.89
CA ILE A 154 -7.41 25.76 -2.27
C ILE A 154 -7.01 27.23 -2.25
N LEU A 155 -5.78 27.46 -1.79
CA LEU A 155 -5.10 28.74 -1.88
C LEU A 155 -4.51 28.92 -3.28
N GLU A 156 -5.32 29.43 -4.21
CA GLU A 156 -4.97 29.64 -5.62
C GLU A 156 -4.70 31.11 -5.98
N VAL A 157 -4.93 32.04 -5.05
CA VAL A 157 -4.77 33.49 -5.26
C VAL A 157 -3.70 34.03 -4.31
N PHE A 158 -2.87 34.97 -4.76
CA PHE A 158 -1.92 35.70 -3.91
C PHE A 158 -2.41 37.13 -3.69
N CYS A 159 -2.56 37.52 -2.42
CA CYS A 159 -2.84 38.90 -2.06
C CYS A 159 -1.52 39.66 -1.91
N LEU A 160 -1.29 40.65 -2.77
CA LEU A 160 -0.10 41.51 -2.76
C LEU A 160 -0.11 42.44 -1.55
N THR A 161 -1.29 42.94 -1.15
CA THR A 161 -1.46 43.82 0.00
C THR A 161 -1.04 43.16 1.32
N ASP A 162 -1.47 41.92 1.55
CA ASP A 162 -1.13 41.17 2.78
C ASP A 162 0.05 40.20 2.62
N GLN A 163 0.62 40.11 1.41
CA GLN A 163 1.69 39.18 1.04
C GLN A 163 1.43 37.72 1.42
N LYS A 164 0.21 37.22 1.18
CA LYS A 164 -0.19 35.84 1.55
C LYS A 164 -1.04 35.17 0.48
N CYS A 165 -0.96 33.84 0.40
CA CYS A 165 -1.85 33.02 -0.42
C CYS A 165 -3.24 32.92 0.25
N ILE A 166 -4.30 33.13 -0.52
CA ILE A 166 -5.70 33.10 -0.12
C ILE A 166 -6.52 32.25 -1.10
N CYS A 167 -7.72 31.81 -0.69
CA CYS A 167 -8.65 31.13 -1.62
C CYS A 167 -9.57 32.12 -2.33
N VAL A 168 -10.28 31.66 -3.36
CA VAL A 168 -11.24 32.49 -4.11
C VAL A 168 -12.36 33.08 -3.25
N LEU A 169 -12.77 32.42 -2.16
CA LEU A 169 -13.79 32.99 -1.26
C LEU A 169 -13.24 34.14 -0.41
N CYS A 170 -11.96 34.08 -0.04
CA CYS A 170 -11.31 35.18 0.67
C CYS A 170 -11.27 36.47 -0.15
N THR A 171 -11.12 36.38 -1.48
CA THR A 171 -11.11 37.56 -2.36
C THR A 171 -12.44 38.29 -2.37
N ILE A 172 -13.54 37.59 -2.11
CA ILE A 172 -14.90 38.17 -2.15
C ILE A 172 -15.30 38.72 -0.78
N ILE A 173 -14.85 38.08 0.31
CA ILE A 173 -15.31 38.38 1.67
C ILE A 173 -14.38 39.35 2.39
N GLU A 174 -13.10 39.01 2.53
CA GLU A 174 -12.15 39.77 3.38
C GLU A 174 -11.18 40.63 2.57
N HIS A 175 -10.84 40.20 1.35
CA HIS A 175 -9.79 40.82 0.51
C HIS A 175 -10.36 41.54 -0.72
N LYS A 176 -11.62 42.01 -0.63
CA LYS A 176 -12.37 42.57 -1.79
C LYS A 176 -11.73 43.78 -2.45
N ASN A 177 -10.98 44.58 -1.68
CA ASN A 177 -10.33 45.80 -2.17
C ASN A 177 -8.80 45.68 -2.15
N HIS A 178 -8.26 44.48 -1.94
CA HIS A 178 -6.83 44.27 -1.93
C HIS A 178 -6.35 43.96 -3.35
N ASP A 179 -5.09 44.27 -3.61
CA ASP A 179 -4.46 43.90 -4.86
C ASP A 179 -4.15 42.39 -4.83
N ILE A 180 -4.62 41.68 -5.85
CA ILE A 180 -4.58 40.22 -5.93
C ILE A 180 -4.13 39.77 -7.32
N VAL A 181 -3.32 38.72 -7.35
CA VAL A 181 -2.83 38.06 -8.57
C VAL A 181 -2.98 36.55 -8.43
N SER A 182 -2.92 35.78 -9.52
CA SER A 182 -2.96 34.32 -9.41
C SER A 182 -1.68 33.81 -8.72
N ALA A 183 -1.80 32.76 -7.91
CA ALA A 183 -0.63 32.19 -7.23
C ALA A 183 0.41 31.62 -8.20
N GLU A 184 0.02 31.25 -9.43
CA GLU A 184 0.94 30.82 -10.48
C GLU A 184 1.76 32.00 -11.04
N GLU A 185 1.10 33.12 -11.35
CA GLU A 185 1.74 34.33 -11.89
C GLU A 185 2.81 34.88 -10.93
N GLN A 186 2.50 34.95 -9.63
CA GLN A 186 3.45 35.40 -8.62
C GLN A 186 4.65 34.46 -8.46
N ARG A 187 4.49 33.15 -8.69
CA ARG A 187 5.60 32.18 -8.65
C ARG A 187 6.53 32.31 -9.84
N THR A 188 5.99 32.72 -10.99
CA THR A 188 6.79 32.98 -12.19
C THR A 188 7.54 34.31 -12.15
N GLU A 189 7.05 35.33 -11.43
CA GLU A 189 7.75 36.61 -11.28
C GLU A 189 8.89 36.58 -10.24
N LYS A 190 8.86 35.65 -9.29
CA LYS A 190 9.88 35.50 -8.23
C LYS A 190 10.98 34.48 -8.54
N GLN A 191 11.01 33.94 -9.75
CA GLN A 191 11.98 32.93 -10.20
C GLN A 191 12.91 33.53 -11.25
#